data_AF-A0AAU2JYI0-F1
#
_entry.id   AF-A0AAU2JYI0-F1
#
_cell.length_a   1.000
_cell.length_b   1.000
_cell.length_c   1.000
_cell.angle_alpha   90.00
_cell.angle_beta   90.00
_cell.angle_gamma   90.00
#
_symmetry.space_group_name_H-M   'P 1'
#
loop_
_entity.id
_entity.type
_entity.pdbx_description
1 polymer ?
#
loop_
_entity_poly.entity_id
_entity_poly.type
_entity_poly.pdbx_seq_one_letter_code
_entity_poly.pdbx_strand_id
1 'polypeptide(L)'
;MVLVTGVAGSGKSTVAQLLADRLGWAYQDADDFHTPANRARMAAGEALTDEDRRPWLAAVAAWIDRRIAAREPAAVACSALKRAYRDQLAGGRPEVRLVHLHGSRQLIRSRLESRHSHFFPARLLDSQFADLQEPEPDEHACVVDIGRPPEAVVAAAVAQLRAVPTEEPHMPPTASGEQWSLRHGAQAAVVAELGGAVRHYEVGGRPLLDGFAADERITGGRGQLLVPWPNRVAGGRYRFGGEDHQLPLTEPENGNAIHGLLRWVPWRLAARSEDAVTVGTTLFPQPGYPYQLQVAAEYRLGPEGLETTVTTTNVGDTAAPYGVGQHPYLTVGTDLVDTALLTLPARHRLGADDHGLPTGEEPVEGTAYDFRTARPIGEQHVDTAYTGLDRDPAGHCVVRLAHPSGSRGIDVRLIEGIRYVQVYTGDTLSEPGRRRRGVAIEPMSCPADAFRSGTALTVLEPGGSHVFRWGLAPWGSW
;
A
#
# COMPACT_ATOMS: atom_id res chain seq x y z
N MET A 1 -21.02 -5.16 -15.08
CA MET A 1 -22.11 -5.10 -16.08
C MET A 1 -21.78 -4.02 -17.11
N VAL A 2 -22.24 -4.15 -18.36
CA VAL A 2 -22.06 -3.09 -19.39
C VAL A 2 -23.40 -2.72 -20.01
N LEU A 3 -23.73 -1.43 -20.00
CA LEU A 3 -24.89 -0.83 -20.66
C LEU A 3 -24.43 -0.15 -21.96
N VAL A 4 -24.83 -0.69 -23.11
CA VAL A 4 -24.49 -0.14 -24.44
C VAL A 4 -25.64 0.73 -24.94
N THR A 5 -25.41 2.04 -25.04
CA THR A 5 -26.40 3.05 -25.44
C THR A 5 -26.04 3.77 -26.75
N GLY A 6 -27.04 4.39 -27.36
CA GLY A 6 -26.96 5.10 -28.64
C GLY A 6 -28.30 5.06 -29.37
N VAL A 7 -28.46 5.85 -30.42
CA VAL A 7 -29.70 5.86 -31.22
C VAL A 7 -29.87 4.57 -32.03
N ALA A 8 -31.06 4.30 -32.56
CA ALA A 8 -31.32 3.20 -33.46
C ALA A 8 -30.41 3.30 -34.70
N GLY A 9 -29.91 2.15 -35.17
CA GLY A 9 -28.94 2.11 -36.27
C GLY A 9 -27.49 2.37 -35.86
N SER A 10 -27.20 2.74 -34.60
CA SER A 10 -25.81 2.89 -34.13
C SER A 10 -25.06 1.56 -33.97
N GLY A 11 -25.77 0.44 -33.90
CA GLY A 11 -25.20 -0.91 -33.75
C GLY A 11 -25.22 -1.46 -32.33
N LYS A 12 -26.00 -0.88 -31.39
CA LYS A 12 -26.09 -1.31 -29.98
C LYS A 12 -26.19 -2.83 -29.79
N SER A 13 -27.21 -3.47 -30.36
CA SER A 13 -27.45 -4.92 -30.20
C SER A 13 -26.27 -5.74 -30.73
N THR A 14 -25.71 -5.35 -31.87
CA THR A 14 -24.50 -5.98 -32.45
C THR A 14 -23.29 -5.84 -31.55
N VAL A 15 -22.99 -4.62 -31.07
CA VAL A 15 -21.83 -4.36 -30.21
C VAL A 15 -21.98 -5.03 -28.85
N ALA A 16 -23.16 -4.97 -28.25
CA ALA A 16 -23.44 -5.61 -26.96
C ALA A 16 -23.35 -7.13 -27.04
N GLN A 17 -23.87 -7.75 -28.10
CA GLN A 17 -23.72 -9.19 -28.34
C GLN A 17 -22.26 -9.57 -28.52
N LEU A 18 -21.52 -8.89 -29.42
CA LEU A 18 -20.10 -9.19 -29.66
C LEU A 18 -19.24 -8.96 -28.40
N LEU A 19 -19.58 -7.97 -27.58
CA LEU A 19 -18.92 -7.73 -26.30
C LEU A 19 -19.23 -8.85 -25.29
N ALA A 20 -20.47 -9.31 -25.22
CA ALA A 20 -20.88 -10.44 -24.40
C ALA A 20 -20.15 -11.73 -24.81
N ASP A 21 -20.15 -12.06 -26.10
CA ASP A 21 -19.48 -13.24 -26.65
C ASP A 21 -17.98 -13.23 -26.34
N ARG A 22 -17.33 -12.08 -26.55
CA ARG A 22 -15.89 -11.92 -26.30
C ARG A 22 -15.51 -12.05 -24.82
N LEU A 23 -16.41 -11.67 -23.92
CA LEU A 23 -16.16 -11.70 -22.47
C LEU A 23 -16.73 -12.95 -21.78
N GLY A 24 -17.45 -13.81 -22.52
CA GLY A 24 -18.16 -14.96 -21.95
C GLY A 24 -19.32 -14.54 -21.03
N TRP A 25 -19.98 -13.41 -21.33
CA TRP A 25 -21.06 -12.84 -20.53
C TRP A 25 -22.43 -13.10 -21.17
N ALA A 26 -23.51 -12.91 -20.41
CA ALA A 26 -24.84 -12.93 -21.00
C ALA A 26 -25.11 -11.65 -21.82
N TYR A 27 -25.93 -11.77 -22.85
CA TYR A 27 -26.46 -10.66 -23.62
C TYR A 27 -27.96 -10.48 -23.34
N GLN A 28 -28.43 -9.23 -23.29
CA GLN A 28 -29.84 -8.89 -23.23
C GLN A 28 -30.14 -7.67 -24.10
N ASP A 29 -31.19 -7.73 -24.93
CA ASP A 29 -31.73 -6.54 -25.58
C ASP A 29 -32.78 -5.90 -24.65
N ALA A 30 -32.66 -4.61 -24.37
CA ALA A 30 -33.61 -3.92 -23.51
C ALA A 30 -35.00 -3.80 -24.16
N ASP A 31 -35.09 -3.87 -25.49
CA ASP A 31 -36.36 -3.76 -26.20
C ASP A 31 -37.31 -4.94 -25.88
N ASP A 32 -36.77 -6.07 -25.39
CA ASP A 32 -37.55 -7.22 -24.94
C ASP A 32 -38.42 -6.91 -23.70
N PHE A 33 -38.03 -5.93 -22.89
CA PHE A 33 -38.78 -5.51 -21.70
C PHE A 33 -39.93 -4.55 -22.01
N HIS A 34 -40.10 -4.11 -23.26
CA HIS A 34 -41.24 -3.27 -23.61
C HIS A 34 -42.56 -4.03 -23.49
N THR A 35 -43.64 -3.30 -23.23
CA THR A 35 -44.99 -3.87 -23.32
C THR A 35 -45.35 -4.13 -24.80
N PRO A 36 -46.26 -5.09 -25.08
CA PRO A 36 -46.76 -5.30 -26.45
C PRO A 36 -47.31 -4.03 -27.09
N ALA A 37 -48.00 -3.17 -26.31
CA ALA A 37 -48.53 -1.90 -26.77
C ALA A 37 -47.42 -0.92 -27.20
N ASN A 38 -46.34 -0.79 -26.42
CA ASN A 38 -45.21 0.07 -26.77
C ASN A 38 -44.47 -0.44 -28.01
N ARG A 39 -44.30 -1.77 -28.15
CA ARG A 39 -43.74 -2.36 -29.38
C ARG A 39 -44.59 -2.07 -30.61
N ALA A 40 -45.93 -2.17 -30.49
CA ALA A 40 -46.84 -1.85 -31.59
C ALA A 40 -46.75 -0.38 -32.02
N ARG A 41 -46.71 0.56 -31.06
CA ARG A 41 -46.54 2.00 -31.34
C ARG A 41 -45.20 2.31 -32.03
N MET A 42 -44.11 1.76 -31.53
CA MET A 42 -42.79 1.93 -32.17
C MET A 42 -42.75 1.31 -33.58
N ALA A 43 -43.39 0.15 -33.78
CA ALA A 43 -43.50 -0.47 -35.11
C ALA A 43 -44.33 0.38 -36.09
N ALA A 44 -45.33 1.12 -35.60
CA ALA A 44 -46.09 2.10 -36.37
C ALA A 44 -45.34 3.43 -36.59
N GLY A 45 -44.12 3.59 -36.05
CA GLY A 45 -43.33 4.80 -36.16
C GLY A 45 -43.75 5.93 -35.22
N GLU A 46 -44.57 5.62 -34.21
CA GLU A 46 -44.97 6.57 -33.17
C GLU A 46 -43.92 6.61 -32.04
N ALA A 47 -43.46 7.81 -31.71
CA ALA A 47 -42.51 8.00 -30.61
C ALA A 47 -43.19 7.76 -29.25
N LEU A 48 -42.48 7.06 -28.35
CA LEU A 48 -42.90 6.88 -26.97
C LEU A 48 -42.52 8.09 -26.12
N THR A 49 -43.43 8.52 -25.25
CA THR A 49 -43.20 9.59 -24.27
C THR A 49 -42.38 9.10 -23.07
N ASP A 50 -41.93 10.02 -22.21
CA ASP A 50 -41.25 9.67 -20.95
C ASP A 50 -42.14 8.82 -20.03
N GLU A 51 -43.45 9.10 -20.00
CA GLU A 51 -44.44 8.32 -19.25
C GLU A 51 -44.53 6.88 -19.77
N ASP A 52 -44.58 6.71 -21.09
CA ASP A 52 -44.63 5.41 -21.75
C ASP A 52 -43.36 4.56 -21.47
N ARG A 53 -42.21 5.23 -21.29
CA ARG A 53 -40.91 4.61 -21.07
C ARG A 53 -40.64 4.25 -19.60
N ARG A 54 -41.33 4.87 -18.64
CA ARG A 54 -41.09 4.64 -17.20
C ARG A 54 -41.20 3.17 -16.77
N PRO A 55 -42.25 2.40 -17.17
CA PRO A 55 -42.36 1.00 -16.78
C PRO A 55 -41.26 0.12 -17.41
N TRP A 56 -40.85 0.46 -18.64
CA TRP A 56 -39.78 -0.22 -19.35
C TRP A 56 -38.42 -0.02 -18.66
N LEU A 57 -38.06 1.22 -18.32
CA LEU A 57 -36.83 1.53 -17.59
C LEU A 57 -36.79 0.84 -16.22
N ALA A 58 -37.94 0.78 -15.52
CA ALA A 58 -38.03 0.08 -14.24
C ALA A 58 -37.79 -1.44 -14.39
N ALA A 59 -38.32 -2.06 -15.45
CA ALA A 59 -38.11 -3.48 -15.73
C ALA A 59 -36.64 -3.80 -16.06
N VAL A 60 -35.98 -2.95 -16.85
CA VAL A 60 -34.55 -3.07 -17.16
C VAL A 60 -33.70 -2.89 -15.89
N ALA A 61 -33.98 -1.86 -15.08
CA ALA A 61 -33.27 -1.63 -13.82
C ALA A 61 -33.39 -2.82 -12.87
N ALA A 62 -34.60 -3.37 -12.69
CA ALA A 62 -34.82 -4.54 -11.85
C ALA A 62 -34.09 -5.79 -12.38
N TRP A 63 -33.94 -5.93 -13.70
CA TRP A 63 -33.15 -7.00 -14.29
C TRP A 63 -31.65 -6.81 -14.02
N ILE A 64 -31.12 -5.59 -14.17
CA ILE A 64 -29.75 -5.24 -13.82
C ILE A 64 -29.48 -5.56 -12.34
N ASP A 65 -30.38 -5.17 -11.45
CA ASP A 65 -30.25 -5.40 -10.00
C ASP A 65 -30.17 -6.89 -9.64
N ARG A 66 -31.01 -7.74 -10.27
CA ARG A 66 -30.94 -9.19 -10.07
C ARG A 66 -29.60 -9.78 -10.51
N ARG A 67 -29.05 -9.32 -11.63
CA ARG A 67 -27.76 -9.80 -12.17
C ARG A 67 -26.59 -9.36 -11.31
N ILE A 68 -26.61 -8.12 -10.82
CA ILE A 68 -25.60 -7.61 -9.87
C ILE A 68 -25.64 -8.42 -8.57
N ALA A 69 -26.82 -8.62 -7.99
CA ALA A 69 -26.98 -9.40 -6.76
C ALA A 69 -26.49 -10.85 -6.91
N ALA A 70 -26.73 -11.47 -8.08
CA ALA A 70 -26.27 -12.82 -8.41
C ALA A 70 -24.79 -12.89 -8.82
N ARG A 71 -24.10 -11.75 -8.96
CA ARG A 71 -22.73 -11.64 -9.50
C ARG A 71 -22.57 -12.24 -10.89
N GLU A 72 -23.61 -12.15 -11.71
CA GLU A 72 -23.63 -12.71 -13.06
C GLU A 72 -23.46 -11.61 -14.11
N PRO A 73 -22.26 -11.45 -14.70
CA PRO A 73 -21.99 -10.34 -15.61
C PRO A 73 -22.81 -10.47 -16.91
N ALA A 74 -23.18 -9.32 -17.48
CA ALA A 74 -23.92 -9.22 -18.72
C ALA A 74 -23.67 -7.90 -19.45
N ALA A 75 -23.92 -7.91 -20.75
CA ALA A 75 -24.02 -6.73 -21.60
C ALA A 75 -25.48 -6.51 -22.01
N VAL A 76 -25.97 -5.29 -21.85
CA VAL A 76 -27.35 -4.92 -22.21
C VAL A 76 -27.34 -3.81 -23.25
N ALA A 77 -28.00 -4.03 -24.39
CA ALA A 77 -28.24 -3.00 -25.39
C ALA A 77 -29.48 -2.20 -24.98
N CYS A 78 -29.38 -0.87 -24.82
CA CYS A 78 -30.50 -0.05 -24.36
C CYS A 78 -30.50 1.33 -25.01
N SER A 79 -31.66 1.80 -25.47
CA SER A 79 -31.83 3.17 -25.98
C SER A 79 -32.00 4.18 -24.84
N ALA A 80 -31.06 4.21 -23.89
CA ALA A 80 -31.03 5.16 -22.77
C ALA A 80 -30.48 6.52 -23.25
N LEU A 81 -31.29 7.25 -24.01
CA LEU A 81 -30.87 8.44 -24.76
C LEU A 81 -30.78 9.72 -23.90
N LYS A 82 -31.54 9.79 -22.80
CA LYS A 82 -31.51 10.92 -21.85
C LYS A 82 -30.67 10.60 -20.62
N ARG A 83 -30.04 11.61 -20.02
CA ARG A 83 -29.29 11.49 -18.76
C ARG A 83 -30.14 10.88 -17.66
N ALA A 84 -31.38 11.35 -17.47
CA ALA A 84 -32.31 10.80 -16.49
C ALA A 84 -32.56 9.28 -16.64
N TYR A 85 -32.53 8.75 -17.88
CA TYR A 85 -32.68 7.31 -18.09
C TYR A 85 -31.41 6.54 -17.69
N ARG A 86 -30.24 7.12 -17.98
CA ARG A 86 -28.95 6.54 -17.61
C ARG A 86 -28.76 6.59 -16.10
N ASP A 87 -29.14 7.68 -15.44
CA ASP A 87 -29.19 7.79 -13.98
C ASP A 87 -30.10 6.72 -13.37
N GLN A 88 -31.28 6.46 -13.96
CA GLN A 88 -32.16 5.41 -13.46
C GLN A 88 -31.55 4.00 -13.58
N LEU A 89 -30.77 3.73 -14.64
CA LEU A 89 -30.23 2.40 -14.95
C LEU A 89 -28.82 2.15 -14.37
N ALA A 90 -28.01 3.19 -14.20
CA ALA A 90 -26.61 3.11 -13.76
C ALA A 90 -26.34 3.95 -12.50
N GLY A 91 -27.14 4.98 -12.22
CA GLY A 91 -27.02 5.76 -11.00
C GLY A 91 -27.20 4.89 -9.75
N GLY A 92 -26.30 5.06 -8.79
CA GLY A 92 -26.23 4.23 -7.57
C GLY A 92 -25.76 2.79 -7.77
N ARG A 93 -25.28 2.43 -8.97
CA ARG A 93 -24.82 1.07 -9.33
C ARG A 93 -23.40 1.11 -9.88
N PRO A 94 -22.36 1.17 -9.02
CA PRO A 94 -20.97 1.28 -9.47
C PRO A 94 -20.52 0.12 -10.37
N GLU A 95 -21.20 -1.02 -10.33
CA GLU A 95 -20.93 -2.19 -11.17
C GLU A 95 -21.39 -2.04 -12.64
N VAL A 96 -22.19 -1.00 -12.96
CA VAL A 96 -22.71 -0.74 -14.30
C VAL A 96 -21.81 0.25 -15.02
N ARG A 97 -21.14 -0.21 -16.09
CA ARG A 97 -20.32 0.65 -16.94
C ARG A 97 -21.09 1.03 -18.21
N LEU A 98 -21.06 2.32 -18.56
CA LEU A 98 -21.74 2.85 -19.73
C LEU A 98 -20.81 2.87 -20.96
N VAL A 99 -21.29 2.34 -22.08
CA VAL A 99 -20.66 2.47 -23.41
C VAL A 99 -21.62 3.23 -24.30
N HIS A 100 -21.23 4.43 -24.75
CA HIS A 100 -22.03 5.23 -25.67
C HIS A 100 -21.47 5.14 -27.09
N LEU A 101 -22.30 4.65 -28.00
CA LEU A 101 -22.00 4.53 -29.41
C LEU A 101 -22.32 5.83 -30.13
N HIS A 102 -21.28 6.61 -30.39
CA HIS A 102 -21.37 7.92 -31.02
C HIS A 102 -21.21 7.81 -32.54
N GLY A 103 -22.07 8.50 -33.29
CA GLY A 103 -21.98 8.58 -34.74
C GLY A 103 -22.82 9.72 -35.29
N SER A 104 -22.42 10.24 -36.45
CA SER A 104 -23.15 11.34 -37.09
C SER A 104 -24.54 10.91 -37.58
N ARG A 105 -25.49 11.85 -37.60
CA ARG A 105 -26.84 11.62 -38.13
C ARG A 105 -26.84 11.09 -39.56
N GLN A 106 -25.89 11.53 -40.39
CA GLN A 106 -25.73 11.06 -41.77
C GLN A 106 -25.31 9.58 -41.82
N LEU A 107 -24.33 9.17 -41.00
CA LEU A 107 -23.86 7.79 -40.93
C LEU A 107 -24.96 6.84 -40.42
N ILE A 108 -25.72 7.27 -39.42
CA ILE A 108 -26.80 6.44 -38.87
C ILE A 108 -27.95 6.31 -39.87
N ARG A 109 -28.30 7.40 -40.56
CA ARG A 109 -29.32 7.35 -41.63
C ARG A 109 -28.91 6.39 -42.75
N SER A 110 -27.67 6.48 -43.26
CA SER A 110 -27.21 5.59 -44.32
C SER A 110 -27.23 4.12 -43.92
N ARG A 111 -26.88 3.81 -42.66
CA ARG A 111 -26.95 2.44 -42.11
C ARG A 111 -28.37 1.90 -42.01
N LEU A 112 -29.34 2.76 -41.68
CA LEU A 112 -30.75 2.36 -41.59
C LEU A 112 -31.36 2.16 -42.97
N GLU A 113 -31.00 3.00 -43.96
CA GLU A 113 -31.42 2.87 -45.35
C GLU A 113 -30.87 1.60 -46.02
N SER A 114 -29.66 1.16 -45.64
CA SER A 114 -29.05 -0.07 -46.16
C SER A 114 -29.55 -1.37 -45.49
N ARG A 115 -30.41 -1.31 -44.47
CA ARG A 115 -30.95 -2.51 -43.80
C ARG A 115 -32.17 -3.04 -44.56
N HIS A 116 -32.01 -4.17 -45.24
CA HIS A 116 -33.05 -4.80 -46.04
C HIS A 116 -34.18 -5.50 -45.23
N SER A 117 -34.01 -5.76 -43.92
CA SER A 117 -34.93 -6.63 -43.16
C SER A 117 -35.83 -5.96 -42.11
N HIS A 118 -35.63 -4.69 -41.76
CA HIS A 118 -36.54 -3.96 -40.86
C HIS A 118 -36.49 -2.47 -41.20
N PHE A 119 -37.54 -1.96 -41.85
CA PHE A 119 -37.66 -0.53 -42.15
C PHE A 119 -37.88 0.25 -40.85
N PHE A 120 -36.87 0.98 -40.39
CA PHE A 120 -37.00 1.89 -39.25
C PHE A 120 -37.46 3.26 -39.77
N PRO A 121 -38.65 3.76 -39.38
CA PRO A 121 -39.19 4.99 -39.94
C PRO A 121 -38.29 6.20 -39.67
N ALA A 122 -38.00 7.00 -40.71
CA ALA A 122 -37.12 8.18 -40.61
C ALA A 122 -37.56 9.18 -39.52
N ARG A 123 -38.87 9.31 -39.28
CA ARG A 123 -39.44 10.17 -38.23
C ARG A 123 -39.05 9.72 -36.81
N LEU A 124 -38.88 8.41 -36.59
CA LEU A 124 -38.49 7.86 -35.30
C LEU A 124 -37.00 8.07 -35.02
N LEU A 125 -36.17 8.13 -36.08
CA LEU A 125 -34.77 8.51 -35.96
C LEU A 125 -34.65 9.99 -35.54
N ASP A 126 -35.45 10.86 -36.15
CA ASP A 126 -35.45 12.28 -35.84
C ASP A 126 -35.87 12.55 -34.38
N SER A 127 -36.88 11.85 -33.87
CA SER A 127 -37.25 11.94 -32.45
C SER A 127 -36.15 11.43 -31.52
N GLN A 128 -35.41 10.38 -31.90
CA GLN A 128 -34.32 9.88 -31.07
C GLN A 128 -33.12 10.82 -31.01
N PHE A 129 -32.79 11.51 -32.10
CA PHE A 129 -31.77 12.57 -32.07
C PHE A 129 -32.25 13.80 -31.28
N ALA A 130 -33.55 14.10 -31.28
CA ALA A 130 -34.11 15.15 -30.44
C ALA A 130 -34.05 14.81 -28.94
N ASP A 131 -34.21 13.53 -28.59
CA ASP A 131 -34.10 13.03 -27.21
C ASP A 131 -32.65 12.73 -26.77
N LEU A 132 -31.69 12.66 -27.71
CA LEU A 132 -30.31 12.30 -27.41
C LEU A 132 -29.63 13.41 -26.62
N GLN A 133 -29.33 13.11 -25.37
CA GLN A 133 -28.43 13.88 -24.52
C GLN A 133 -27.12 13.09 -24.46
N GLU A 134 -26.05 13.60 -25.08
CA GLU A 134 -24.75 12.94 -25.03
C GLU A 134 -24.27 12.79 -23.57
N PRO A 135 -23.57 11.70 -23.22
CA PRO A 135 -23.07 11.54 -21.86
C PRO A 135 -22.09 12.63 -21.46
N GLU A 136 -22.26 13.18 -20.26
CA GLU A 136 -21.35 14.16 -19.68
C GLU A 136 -20.16 13.47 -18.97
N PRO A 137 -19.04 14.17 -18.71
CA PRO A 137 -17.85 13.57 -18.12
C PRO A 137 -18.06 12.86 -16.77
N ASP A 138 -19.01 13.32 -15.96
CA ASP A 138 -19.39 12.74 -14.66
C ASP A 138 -20.18 11.43 -14.78
N GLU A 139 -20.70 11.10 -15.97
CA GLU A 139 -21.32 9.81 -16.25
C GLU A 139 -20.29 8.70 -16.58
N HIS A 140 -19.00 9.07 -16.66
CA HIS A 140 -17.86 8.17 -16.92
C HIS A 140 -18.07 7.20 -18.10
N ALA A 141 -18.80 7.66 -19.13
CA ALA A 141 -19.15 6.86 -20.28
C ALA A 141 -17.94 6.58 -21.18
N CYS A 142 -17.78 5.34 -21.62
CA CYS A 142 -16.86 5.02 -22.71
C CYS A 142 -17.52 5.43 -24.03
N VAL A 143 -17.15 6.60 -24.56
CA VAL A 143 -17.66 7.10 -25.84
C VAL A 143 -16.85 6.50 -26.98
N VAL A 144 -17.52 5.76 -27.86
CA VAL A 144 -16.88 5.02 -28.96
C VAL A 144 -17.47 5.44 -30.30
N ASP A 145 -16.60 5.91 -31.20
CA ASP A 145 -16.98 6.24 -32.57
C ASP A 145 -17.37 4.97 -33.35
N ILE A 146 -18.53 5.04 -34.00
CA ILE A 146 -19.08 3.92 -34.77
C ILE A 146 -18.68 3.94 -36.25
N GLY A 147 -17.82 4.83 -36.72
CA GLY A 147 -17.39 4.93 -38.13
C GLY A 147 -16.56 3.74 -38.63
N ARG A 148 -16.32 2.74 -37.77
CA ARG A 148 -15.49 1.56 -38.02
C ARG A 148 -16.32 0.27 -38.03
N PRO A 149 -15.76 -0.87 -38.52
CA PRO A 149 -16.41 -2.17 -38.41
C PRO A 149 -16.73 -2.55 -36.95
N PRO A 150 -17.82 -3.30 -36.68
CA PRO A 150 -18.26 -3.64 -35.32
C PRO A 150 -17.18 -4.21 -34.41
N GLU A 151 -16.29 -5.05 -34.94
CA GLU A 151 -15.20 -5.67 -34.18
C GLU A 151 -14.19 -4.64 -33.67
N ALA A 152 -13.91 -3.60 -34.47
CA ALA A 152 -13.03 -2.50 -34.09
C ALA A 152 -13.70 -1.59 -33.03
N VAL A 153 -15.01 -1.39 -33.13
CA VAL A 153 -15.81 -0.67 -32.12
C VAL A 153 -15.78 -1.42 -30.79
N VAL A 154 -15.96 -2.75 -30.80
CA VAL A 154 -15.88 -3.59 -29.60
C VAL A 154 -14.48 -3.57 -29.00
N ALA A 155 -13.43 -3.65 -29.81
CA ALA A 155 -12.05 -3.57 -29.33
C ALA A 155 -11.77 -2.23 -28.63
N ALA A 156 -12.24 -1.12 -29.21
CA ALA A 156 -12.11 0.21 -28.61
C ALA A 156 -12.91 0.33 -27.30
N ALA A 157 -14.14 -0.19 -27.26
CA ALA A 157 -14.96 -0.23 -26.04
C ALA A 157 -14.26 -1.01 -24.92
N VAL A 158 -13.72 -2.20 -25.21
CA VAL A 158 -12.99 -3.03 -24.23
C VAL A 158 -11.72 -2.32 -23.73
N ALA A 159 -10.98 -1.66 -24.63
CA ALA A 159 -9.79 -0.90 -24.25
C ALA A 159 -10.13 0.25 -23.28
N GLN A 160 -11.16 1.04 -23.57
CA GLN A 160 -11.61 2.12 -22.69
C GLN A 160 -12.19 1.59 -21.37
N LEU A 161 -12.99 0.52 -21.40
CA LEU A 161 -13.53 -0.11 -20.20
C LEU A 161 -12.43 -0.61 -19.24
N ARG A 162 -11.27 -1.04 -19.79
CA ARG A 162 -10.07 -1.43 -19.05
C ARG A 162 -9.17 -0.26 -18.63
N ALA A 163 -9.18 0.84 -19.38
CA ALA A 163 -8.34 2.01 -19.15
C ALA A 163 -8.94 3.01 -18.15
N VAL A 164 -10.26 2.98 -17.95
CA VAL A 164 -10.87 3.67 -16.80
C VAL A 164 -10.51 2.85 -15.57
N PRO A 165 -9.75 3.42 -14.61
CA PRO A 165 -9.61 2.78 -13.30
C PRO A 165 -11.04 2.60 -12.78
N THR A 166 -11.43 1.36 -12.51
CA THR A 166 -12.53 1.15 -11.57
C THR A 166 -12.23 2.04 -10.37
N GLU A 167 -13.13 2.96 -10.04
CA GLU A 167 -13.11 3.57 -8.71
C GLU A 167 -13.21 2.40 -7.73
N GLU A 168 -12.05 1.93 -7.29
CA GLU A 168 -11.93 1.33 -5.98
C GLU A 168 -12.56 2.35 -5.04
N PRO A 169 -13.41 1.91 -4.09
CA PRO A 169 -14.03 2.81 -3.13
C PRO A 169 -12.95 3.77 -2.64
N HIS A 170 -13.17 5.08 -2.77
CA HIS A 170 -12.21 6.12 -2.39
C HIS A 170 -11.78 5.87 -0.94
N MET A 171 -10.73 5.08 -0.78
CA MET A 171 -10.12 4.85 0.51
C MET A 171 -9.55 6.21 0.88
N PRO A 172 -9.89 6.74 2.07
CA PRO A 172 -9.31 8.00 2.50
C PRO A 172 -7.79 7.90 2.35
N PRO A 173 -7.13 8.98 1.87
CA PRO A 173 -5.69 8.97 1.68
C PRO A 173 -5.02 8.54 2.98
N THR A 174 -4.19 7.52 2.89
CA THR A 174 -3.41 7.01 4.01
C THR A 174 -2.39 8.06 4.43
N ALA A 175 -2.18 8.21 5.75
CA ALA A 175 -1.19 9.15 6.29
C ALA A 175 0.26 8.70 6.03
N SER A 176 0.45 7.44 5.59
CA SER A 176 1.75 6.83 5.31
C SER A 176 1.94 6.40 3.85
N GLY A 177 1.12 6.91 2.93
CA GLY A 177 1.20 6.64 1.49
C GLY A 177 0.75 5.23 1.11
N GLU A 178 1.18 4.70 -0.03
CA GLU A 178 0.79 3.36 -0.46
C GLU A 178 1.07 2.27 0.59
N GLN A 179 0.27 1.19 0.55
CA GLN A 179 0.30 0.11 1.52
C GLN A 179 0.47 -1.22 0.78
N TRP A 180 1.59 -1.90 0.98
CA TRP A 180 1.89 -3.16 0.30
C TRP A 180 1.79 -4.31 1.30
N SER A 181 0.79 -5.18 1.08
CA SER A 181 0.52 -6.34 1.93
C SER A 181 1.30 -7.56 1.47
N LEU A 182 1.76 -8.36 2.44
CA LEU A 182 2.41 -9.65 2.24
C LEU A 182 1.61 -10.73 2.98
N ARG A 183 1.56 -11.95 2.44
CA ARG A 183 0.94 -13.12 3.06
C ARG A 183 1.79 -14.37 2.89
N HIS A 184 1.80 -15.21 3.92
CA HIS A 184 2.35 -16.56 3.86
C HIS A 184 1.61 -17.44 4.89
N GLY A 185 0.71 -18.30 4.42
CA GLY A 185 -0.13 -19.10 5.32
C GLY A 185 -0.95 -18.19 6.26
N ALA A 186 -0.82 -18.41 7.57
CA ALA A 186 -1.49 -17.59 8.60
C ALA A 186 -0.81 -16.23 8.85
N GLN A 187 0.32 -15.95 8.22
CA GLN A 187 1.09 -14.73 8.41
C GLN A 187 0.61 -13.62 7.48
N ALA A 188 0.54 -12.39 8.00
CA ALA A 188 0.29 -11.20 7.20
C ALA A 188 1.14 -10.03 7.69
N ALA A 189 1.77 -9.31 6.76
CA ALA A 189 2.54 -8.10 7.06
C ALA A 189 2.17 -6.98 6.10
N VAL A 190 2.42 -5.73 6.49
CA VAL A 190 2.19 -4.56 5.63
C VAL A 190 3.38 -3.61 5.72
N VAL A 191 3.88 -3.21 4.55
CA VAL A 191 4.92 -2.19 4.37
C VAL A 191 4.28 -0.92 3.83
N ALA A 192 4.58 0.23 4.42
CA ALA A 192 4.11 1.54 3.99
C ALA A 192 5.13 2.25 3.09
N GLU A 193 4.63 3.08 2.17
CA GLU A 193 5.45 3.94 1.29
C GLU A 193 6.36 4.87 2.08
N LEU A 194 5.82 5.54 3.09
CA LEU A 194 6.57 6.50 3.90
C LEU A 194 7.63 5.79 4.75
N GLY A 195 8.90 6.11 4.51
CA GLY A 195 10.03 5.54 5.23
C GLY A 195 10.28 4.05 4.97
N GLY A 196 9.57 3.45 4.01
CA GLY A 196 9.62 2.01 3.74
C GLY A 196 9.27 1.19 4.96
N ALA A 197 8.38 1.71 5.83
CA ALA A 197 8.19 1.21 7.18
C ALA A 197 7.40 -0.10 7.22
N VAL A 198 7.86 -1.09 7.98
CA VAL A 198 7.04 -2.25 8.33
C VAL A 198 6.03 -1.84 9.40
N ARG A 199 4.78 -1.59 8.99
CA ARG A 199 3.76 -1.04 9.89
C ARG A 199 2.94 -2.08 10.61
N HIS A 200 2.85 -3.29 10.07
CA HIS A 200 2.01 -4.37 10.58
C HIS A 200 2.68 -5.70 10.35
N TYR A 201 2.58 -6.58 11.34
CA TYR A 201 2.89 -8.00 11.19
C TYR A 201 2.07 -8.79 12.22
N GLU A 202 1.35 -9.81 11.75
CA GLU A 202 0.51 -10.67 12.56
C GLU A 202 0.58 -12.13 12.10
N VAL A 203 0.17 -13.03 13.00
CA VAL A 203 0.06 -14.46 12.72
C VAL A 203 -1.22 -15.02 13.32
N GLY A 204 -2.12 -15.50 12.46
CA GLY A 204 -3.45 -15.96 12.86
C GLY A 204 -4.27 -14.85 13.54
N GLY A 205 -4.19 -13.62 13.02
CA GLY A 205 -4.89 -12.45 13.55
C GLY A 205 -4.32 -11.87 14.85
N ARG A 206 -3.15 -12.34 15.30
CA ARG A 206 -2.49 -11.80 16.51
C ARG A 206 -1.32 -10.90 16.12
N PRO A 207 -1.35 -9.60 16.47
CA PRO A 207 -0.26 -8.68 16.19
C PRO A 207 1.03 -9.09 16.91
N LEU A 208 2.14 -8.96 16.19
CA LEU A 208 3.50 -9.07 16.72
C LEU A 208 4.19 -7.71 16.80
N LEU A 209 3.65 -6.71 16.08
CA LEU A 209 4.08 -5.32 16.14
C LEU A 209 3.00 -4.46 16.83
N ASP A 210 3.41 -3.58 17.74
CA ASP A 210 2.63 -2.40 18.12
C ASP A 210 2.82 -1.32 17.04
N GLY A 211 2.18 -1.59 15.90
CA GLY A 211 2.26 -0.79 14.69
C GLY A 211 1.36 0.45 14.71
N PHE A 212 0.95 0.88 13.53
CA PHE A 212 0.07 2.04 13.32
C PHE A 212 -0.96 1.77 12.21
N ALA A 213 -2.09 2.47 12.29
CA ALA A 213 -3.13 2.40 11.27
C ALA A 213 -2.69 3.11 9.98
N ALA A 214 -3.25 2.74 8.83
CA ALA A 214 -2.82 3.30 7.54
C ALA A 214 -3.05 4.82 7.43
N ASP A 215 -4.08 5.32 8.12
CA ASP A 215 -4.49 6.71 8.25
C ASP A 215 -3.89 7.44 9.48
N GLU A 216 -3.07 6.75 10.28
CA GLU A 216 -2.39 7.34 11.45
C GLU A 216 -1.01 7.88 11.05
N ARG A 217 -0.64 9.05 11.59
CA ARG A 217 0.73 9.57 11.47
C ARG A 217 1.69 8.63 12.19
N ILE A 218 2.83 8.33 11.57
CA ILE A 218 3.89 7.55 12.22
C ILE A 218 4.44 8.32 13.42
N THR A 219 4.50 7.69 14.59
CA THR A 219 5.10 8.24 15.81
C THR A 219 6.17 7.31 16.36
N GLY A 220 7.11 7.85 17.15
CA GLY A 220 8.16 7.07 17.82
C GLY A 220 9.09 6.26 16.89
N GLY A 221 9.15 6.55 15.59
CA GLY A 221 9.97 5.81 14.63
C GLY A 221 9.39 4.46 14.17
N ARG A 222 8.17 4.09 14.60
CA ARG A 222 7.58 2.75 14.43
C ARG A 222 7.78 2.16 13.04
N GLY A 223 8.55 1.06 12.99
CA GLY A 223 8.80 0.28 11.77
C GLY A 223 9.72 0.93 10.75
N GLN A 224 10.11 2.20 10.93
CA GLN A 224 10.88 2.97 9.97
C GLN A 224 12.34 2.53 9.90
N LEU A 225 12.92 2.65 8.71
CA LEU A 225 14.35 2.45 8.45
C LEU A 225 15.16 3.69 8.83
N LEU A 226 16.27 3.48 9.53
CA LEU A 226 17.12 4.53 10.10
C LEU A 226 18.40 4.63 9.26
N VAL A 227 18.35 5.43 8.19
CA VAL A 227 19.41 5.53 7.17
C VAL A 227 19.65 7.00 6.82
N PRO A 228 20.91 7.50 6.77
CA PRO A 228 22.18 6.77 6.83
C PRO A 228 22.84 6.71 8.21
N TRP A 229 22.07 6.87 9.29
CA TRP A 229 22.52 6.51 10.64
C TRP A 229 21.33 6.11 11.53
N PRO A 230 21.50 5.13 12.42
CA PRO A 230 20.59 4.92 13.52
C PRO A 230 20.88 5.88 14.67
N ASN A 231 19.87 6.14 15.49
CA ASN A 231 19.97 6.94 16.71
C ASN A 231 20.60 8.34 16.46
N ARG A 232 21.26 8.94 17.45
CA ARG A 232 21.65 10.36 17.46
C ARG A 232 23.00 10.64 16.80
N VAL A 233 23.17 11.89 16.35
CA VAL A 233 24.45 12.54 16.08
C VAL A 233 24.44 13.87 16.85
N ALA A 234 25.38 14.01 17.77
CA ALA A 234 25.43 15.12 18.71
C ALA A 234 25.60 16.46 17.99
N GLY A 235 24.72 17.42 18.28
CA GLY A 235 24.76 18.73 17.63
C GLY A 235 24.52 18.67 16.11
N GLY A 236 24.21 17.50 15.55
CA GLY A 236 24.22 17.25 14.11
C GLY A 236 25.59 17.49 13.45
N ARG A 237 26.69 17.53 14.21
CA ARG A 237 28.02 17.87 13.67
C ARG A 237 28.88 16.64 13.55
N TYR A 238 29.60 16.48 12.45
CA TYR A 238 30.61 15.44 12.32
C TYR A 238 31.70 15.85 11.35
N ARG A 239 32.85 15.17 11.40
CA ARG A 239 33.98 15.40 10.49
C ARG A 239 34.25 14.12 9.72
N PHE A 240 34.26 14.21 8.39
CA PHE A 240 34.53 13.07 7.52
C PHE A 240 35.29 13.54 6.27
N GLY A 241 36.22 12.71 5.76
CA GLY A 241 36.99 13.07 4.56
C GLY A 241 37.81 14.36 4.69
N GLY A 242 38.09 14.83 5.91
CA GLY A 242 38.77 16.11 6.14
C GLY A 242 37.85 17.34 6.11
N GLU A 243 36.54 17.16 6.01
CA GLU A 243 35.54 18.23 6.00
C GLU A 243 34.62 18.17 7.23
N ASP A 244 34.18 19.34 7.69
CA ASP A 244 33.20 19.45 8.76
C ASP A 244 31.79 19.59 8.16
N HIS A 245 30.85 18.79 8.67
CA HIS A 245 29.47 18.76 8.20
C HIS A 245 28.48 19.10 9.32
N GLN A 246 27.35 19.69 8.94
CA GLN A 246 26.23 20.05 9.83
C GLN A 246 24.92 19.49 9.28
N LEU A 247 24.41 18.44 9.92
CA LEU A 247 23.09 17.86 9.70
C LEU A 247 21.99 18.76 10.27
N PRO A 248 20.78 18.76 9.67
CA PRO A 248 19.60 19.33 10.31
C PRO A 248 19.31 18.65 11.66
N LEU A 249 18.97 19.44 12.67
CA LEU A 249 18.54 18.91 13.96
C LEU A 249 17.08 18.44 13.84
N THR A 250 16.86 17.15 14.07
CA THR A 250 15.54 16.52 14.01
C THR A 250 15.02 16.13 15.40
N GLU A 251 15.86 16.30 16.43
CA GLU A 251 15.52 16.27 17.85
C GLU A 251 16.04 17.58 18.48
N PRO A 252 15.41 18.74 18.17
CA PRO A 252 15.91 20.05 18.55
C PRO A 252 15.97 20.28 20.06
N GLU A 253 15.10 19.64 20.83
CA GLU A 253 15.05 19.75 22.30
C GLU A 253 16.33 19.22 22.96
N ASN A 254 16.90 18.16 22.39
CA ASN A 254 18.16 17.55 22.85
C ASN A 254 19.37 17.99 22.01
N GLY A 255 19.15 18.85 21.00
CA GLY A 255 20.22 19.37 20.15
C GLY A 255 20.83 18.33 19.21
N ASN A 256 20.09 17.30 18.79
CA ASN A 256 20.64 16.19 17.99
C ASN A 256 20.01 16.08 16.60
N ALA A 257 20.76 15.49 15.67
CA ALA A 257 20.20 14.89 14.46
C ALA A 257 19.94 13.41 14.72
N ILE A 258 18.70 12.93 14.58
CA ILE A 258 18.33 11.57 14.98
C ILE A 258 17.74 10.74 13.82
N HIS A 259 18.22 9.51 13.72
CA HIS A 259 17.71 8.41 12.89
C HIS A 259 17.69 8.70 11.37
N GLY A 260 18.76 9.30 10.86
CA GLY A 260 18.96 9.43 9.43
C GLY A 260 18.00 10.38 8.73
N LEU A 261 17.93 10.22 7.42
CA LEU A 261 17.30 11.14 6.48
C LEU A 261 16.14 10.51 5.70
N LEU A 262 15.98 9.18 5.77
CA LEU A 262 15.01 8.45 4.93
C LEU A 262 13.67 8.13 5.60
N ARG A 263 13.50 8.39 6.90
CA ARG A 263 12.26 8.06 7.65
C ARG A 263 11.02 8.78 7.11
N TRP A 264 11.19 9.98 6.57
CA TRP A 264 10.09 10.83 6.09
C TRP A 264 10.08 10.98 4.56
N VAL A 265 10.78 10.10 3.86
CA VAL A 265 10.89 10.10 2.40
C VAL A 265 10.00 8.98 1.84
N PRO A 266 9.29 9.19 0.72
CA PRO A 266 8.58 8.11 0.04
C PRO A 266 9.55 7.09 -0.55
N TRP A 267 9.24 5.81 -0.37
CA TRP A 267 9.92 4.69 -1.02
C TRP A 267 9.06 4.20 -2.19
N ARG A 268 9.69 3.69 -3.24
CA ARG A 268 8.98 3.18 -4.42
C ARG A 268 8.98 1.66 -4.44
N LEU A 269 7.86 1.08 -4.84
CA LEU A 269 7.77 -0.35 -5.06
C LEU A 269 8.71 -0.75 -6.21
N ALA A 270 9.65 -1.66 -5.93
CA ALA A 270 10.56 -2.21 -6.93
C ALA A 270 10.10 -3.60 -7.40
N ALA A 271 9.63 -4.44 -6.48
CA ALA A 271 9.11 -5.77 -6.78
C ALA A 271 8.06 -6.20 -5.74
N ARG A 272 7.13 -7.07 -6.14
CA ARG A 272 6.19 -7.74 -5.22
C ARG A 272 5.87 -9.16 -5.68
N SER A 273 5.72 -10.06 -4.72
CA SER A 273 5.03 -11.34 -4.81
C SER A 273 3.94 -11.39 -3.74
N GLU A 274 3.30 -12.55 -3.56
CA GLU A 274 2.35 -12.75 -2.46
C GLU A 274 3.04 -12.63 -1.09
N ASP A 275 4.26 -13.16 -0.98
CA ASP A 275 5.01 -13.34 0.27
C ASP A 275 6.21 -12.39 0.42
N ALA A 276 6.50 -11.55 -0.58
CA ALA A 276 7.63 -10.62 -0.54
C ALA A 276 7.31 -9.26 -1.17
N VAL A 277 7.88 -8.20 -0.61
CA VAL A 277 7.83 -6.83 -1.14
C VAL A 277 9.23 -6.25 -1.08
N THR A 278 9.70 -5.69 -2.20
CA THR A 278 10.94 -4.92 -2.27
C THR A 278 10.59 -3.47 -2.56
N VAL A 279 11.04 -2.57 -1.69
CA VAL A 279 10.90 -1.12 -1.84
C VAL A 279 12.28 -0.48 -1.93
N GLY A 280 12.40 0.61 -2.70
CA GLY A 280 13.67 1.30 -2.86
C GLY A 280 13.53 2.82 -2.89
N THR A 281 14.60 3.51 -2.53
CA THR A 281 14.70 4.97 -2.62
C THR A 281 16.13 5.40 -2.87
N THR A 282 16.30 6.63 -3.34
CA THR A 282 17.61 7.25 -3.55
C THR A 282 17.77 8.38 -2.53
N LEU A 283 18.79 8.28 -1.68
CA LEU A 283 19.24 9.40 -0.87
C LEU A 283 20.12 10.28 -1.74
N PHE A 284 19.60 11.46 -2.12
CA PHE A 284 20.39 12.47 -2.82
C PHE A 284 21.24 13.28 -1.83
N PRO A 285 22.38 13.84 -2.29
CA PRO A 285 23.15 14.81 -1.52
C PRO A 285 22.25 15.93 -1.00
N GLN A 286 22.36 16.23 0.29
CA GLN A 286 21.55 17.27 0.94
C GLN A 286 22.34 17.95 2.08
N PRO A 287 21.86 19.07 2.65
CA PRO A 287 22.60 19.81 3.67
C PRO A 287 23.10 18.90 4.79
N GLY A 288 24.41 18.95 5.04
CA GLY A 288 25.06 18.15 6.06
C GLY A 288 25.38 16.70 5.69
N TYR A 289 24.92 16.19 4.55
CA TYR A 289 25.25 14.84 4.07
C TYR A 289 25.38 14.87 2.53
N PRO A 290 26.58 15.17 1.99
CA PRO A 290 26.79 15.39 0.56
C PRO A 290 26.95 14.10 -0.28
N TYR A 291 26.54 12.94 0.24
CA TYR A 291 26.75 11.64 -0.42
C TYR A 291 25.46 11.10 -1.02
N GLN A 292 25.58 10.39 -2.14
CA GLN A 292 24.46 9.76 -2.82
C GLN A 292 24.41 8.26 -2.56
N LEU A 293 23.31 7.77 -1.99
CA LEU A 293 23.11 6.35 -1.71
C LEU A 293 21.87 5.80 -2.42
N GLN A 294 21.98 4.61 -2.99
CA GLN A 294 20.83 3.83 -3.44
C GLN A 294 20.49 2.80 -2.37
N VAL A 295 19.24 2.81 -1.90
CA VAL A 295 18.77 1.94 -0.82
C VAL A 295 17.62 1.09 -1.29
N ALA A 296 17.67 -0.21 -0.98
CA ALA A 296 16.58 -1.16 -1.20
C ALA A 296 16.31 -1.95 0.08
N ALA A 297 15.05 -2.16 0.42
CA ALA A 297 14.62 -3.00 1.52
C ALA A 297 13.68 -4.08 0.98
N GLU A 298 14.06 -5.34 1.15
CA GLU A 298 13.19 -6.50 0.92
C GLU A 298 12.60 -6.95 2.25
N TYR A 299 11.28 -7.10 2.27
CA TYR A 299 10.50 -7.74 3.33
C TYR A 299 9.97 -9.06 2.77
N ARG A 300 10.19 -10.16 3.48
CA ARG A 300 9.81 -11.50 3.02
C ARG A 300 9.21 -12.32 4.16
N LEU A 301 8.03 -12.87 3.93
CA LEU A 301 7.41 -13.84 4.81
C LEU A 301 7.80 -15.26 4.38
N GLY A 302 8.37 -16.02 5.31
CA GLY A 302 8.76 -17.41 5.13
C GLY A 302 8.24 -18.29 6.26
N PRO A 303 8.56 -19.61 6.23
CA PRO A 303 8.23 -20.53 7.31
C PRO A 303 8.79 -20.10 8.68
N GLU A 304 9.90 -19.36 8.69
CA GLU A 304 10.57 -18.85 9.90
C GLU A 304 10.10 -17.45 10.33
N GLY A 305 9.08 -16.89 9.69
CA GLY A 305 8.53 -15.57 10.00
C GLY A 305 8.89 -14.49 8.98
N LEU A 306 8.89 -13.23 9.42
CA LEU A 306 9.24 -12.07 8.60
C LEU A 306 10.76 -11.84 8.61
N GLU A 307 11.40 -11.79 7.45
CA GLU A 307 12.76 -11.32 7.28
C GLU A 307 12.78 -9.96 6.59
N THR A 308 13.68 -9.08 7.04
CA THR A 308 13.98 -7.80 6.42
C THR A 308 15.45 -7.77 6.00
N THR A 309 15.70 -7.50 4.72
CA THR A 309 17.05 -7.27 4.17
C THR A 309 17.14 -5.87 3.59
N VAL A 310 17.99 -5.02 4.16
CA VAL A 310 18.30 -3.68 3.66
C VAL A 310 19.67 -3.70 2.98
N THR A 311 19.70 -3.34 1.70
CA THR A 311 20.94 -3.17 0.93
C THR A 311 21.11 -1.71 0.58
N THR A 312 22.23 -1.13 1.00
CA THR A 312 22.60 0.24 0.66
C THR A 312 23.87 0.23 -0.16
N THR A 313 23.87 0.92 -1.29
CA THR A 313 25.02 1.06 -2.18
C THR A 313 25.38 2.54 -2.32
N ASN A 314 26.66 2.86 -2.20
CA ASN A 314 27.15 4.19 -2.55
C ASN A 314 27.23 4.30 -4.08
N VAL A 315 26.41 5.17 -4.65
CA VAL A 315 26.37 5.41 -6.10
C VAL A 315 27.04 6.73 -6.49
N GLY A 316 27.64 7.43 -5.52
CA GLY A 316 28.49 8.59 -5.75
C GLY A 316 29.94 8.21 -6.11
N ASP A 317 30.78 9.23 -6.24
CA ASP A 317 32.19 9.14 -6.63
C ASP A 317 33.17 9.27 -5.46
N THR A 318 32.68 9.56 -4.26
CA THR A 318 33.47 9.65 -3.01
C THR A 318 32.98 8.65 -1.96
N ALA A 319 33.88 8.22 -1.06
CA ALA A 319 33.50 7.41 0.10
C ALA A 319 32.46 8.11 0.99
N ALA A 320 31.52 7.34 1.56
CA ALA A 320 30.40 7.87 2.35
C ALA A 320 30.34 7.23 3.76
N PRO A 321 30.20 8.01 4.85
CA PRO A 321 29.94 7.48 6.19
C PRO A 321 28.51 6.95 6.26
N TYR A 322 28.34 5.78 6.85
CA TYR A 322 27.08 5.05 6.84
C TYR A 322 26.86 4.24 8.12
N GLY A 323 25.62 4.24 8.57
CA GLY A 323 25.05 3.31 9.53
C GLY A 323 23.59 3.02 9.16
N VAL A 324 23.05 1.93 9.69
CA VAL A 324 21.67 1.53 9.48
C VAL A 324 21.07 0.90 10.72
N GLY A 325 19.78 1.14 10.92
CA GLY A 325 18.96 0.38 11.85
C GLY A 325 17.51 0.35 11.41
N GLN A 326 16.67 -0.29 12.21
CA GLN A 326 15.23 -0.28 12.00
C GLN A 326 14.52 -0.29 13.35
N HIS A 327 13.38 0.40 13.45
CA HIS A 327 12.76 0.71 14.74
C HIS A 327 11.38 0.03 14.95
N PRO A 328 11.29 -1.32 14.93
CA PRO A 328 10.03 -2.01 15.17
C PRO A 328 9.67 -1.96 16.67
N TYR A 329 8.39 -1.71 16.99
CA TYR A 329 7.87 -1.93 18.34
C TYR A 329 7.20 -3.28 18.39
N LEU A 330 7.66 -4.16 19.25
CA LEU A 330 7.14 -5.52 19.40
C LEU A 330 6.09 -5.57 20.51
N THR A 331 5.11 -6.45 20.31
CA THR A 331 4.14 -6.79 21.35
C THR A 331 3.93 -8.29 21.40
N VAL A 332 3.80 -8.82 22.61
CA VAL A 332 3.40 -10.21 22.87
C VAL A 332 1.98 -10.30 23.40
N GLY A 333 1.19 -9.22 23.26
CA GLY A 333 -0.20 -9.13 23.67
C GLY A 333 -0.41 -9.02 25.18
N THR A 334 0.55 -8.47 25.91
CA THR A 334 0.35 -7.91 27.26
C THR A 334 -0.24 -6.50 27.15
N ASP A 335 -0.91 -6.03 28.20
CA ASP A 335 -1.45 -4.65 28.23
C ASP A 335 -0.33 -3.60 28.23
N LEU A 336 0.70 -3.84 29.07
CA LEU A 336 1.96 -3.10 29.13
C LEU A 336 3.15 -4.08 29.04
N VAL A 337 4.34 -3.57 28.70
CA VAL A 337 5.56 -4.37 28.55
C VAL A 337 6.11 -4.91 29.88
N ASP A 338 5.66 -4.40 31.02
CA ASP A 338 6.16 -4.68 32.37
C ASP A 338 6.26 -6.17 32.69
N THR A 339 5.27 -6.96 32.28
CA THR A 339 5.24 -8.41 32.52
C THR A 339 5.80 -9.24 31.38
N ALA A 340 6.09 -8.63 30.22
CA ALA A 340 6.74 -9.33 29.12
C ALA A 340 8.17 -9.70 29.53
N LEU A 341 8.58 -10.91 29.17
CA LEU A 341 9.91 -11.43 29.48
C LEU A 341 10.85 -11.10 28.34
N LEU A 342 11.92 -10.37 28.63
CA LEU A 342 12.99 -10.08 27.68
C LEU A 342 14.17 -11.04 27.92
N THR A 343 14.73 -11.58 26.84
CA THR A 343 16.04 -12.22 26.83
C THR A 343 16.89 -11.57 25.74
N LEU A 344 18.01 -10.97 26.13
CA LEU A 344 18.95 -10.30 25.24
C LEU A 344 20.36 -10.78 25.60
N PRO A 345 20.95 -11.69 24.81
CA PRO A 345 22.26 -12.25 25.11
C PRO A 345 23.36 -11.25 24.74
N ALA A 346 23.47 -10.18 25.52
CA ALA A 346 24.44 -9.10 25.37
C ALA A 346 25.28 -8.97 26.65
N ARG A 347 26.59 -8.80 26.52
CA ARG A 347 27.50 -8.68 27.67
C ARG A 347 27.63 -7.24 28.18
N HIS A 348 27.36 -6.26 27.33
CA HIS A 348 27.52 -4.86 27.67
C HIS A 348 26.35 -4.01 27.21
N ARG A 349 26.21 -2.86 27.86
CA ARG A 349 25.31 -1.76 27.48
C ARG A 349 26.12 -0.49 27.28
N LEU A 350 25.56 0.45 26.53
CA LEU A 350 26.08 1.82 26.48
C LEU A 350 25.34 2.68 27.52
N GLY A 351 26.10 3.30 28.42
CA GLY A 351 25.58 4.40 29.23
C GLY A 351 25.22 5.58 28.34
N ALA A 352 24.23 6.37 28.75
CA ALA A 352 23.80 7.57 28.02
C ALA A 352 23.78 8.78 28.96
N ASP A 353 24.14 9.95 28.43
CA ASP A 353 23.97 11.22 29.13
C ASP A 353 22.53 11.75 29.01
N ASP A 354 22.26 12.92 29.60
CA ASP A 354 20.94 13.56 29.58
C ASP A 354 20.48 13.96 28.16
N HIS A 355 21.39 13.97 27.17
CA HIS A 355 21.09 14.21 25.76
C HIS A 355 20.93 12.91 24.95
N GLY A 356 20.98 11.75 25.62
CA GLY A 356 20.86 10.44 24.99
C GLY A 356 22.10 10.03 24.18
N LEU A 357 23.26 10.62 24.46
CA LEU A 357 24.54 10.32 23.78
C LEU A 357 25.35 9.30 24.59
N PRO A 358 26.10 8.39 23.93
CA PRO A 358 26.87 7.37 24.64
C PRO A 358 27.97 7.96 25.52
N THR A 359 28.05 7.51 26.78
CA THR A 359 29.10 7.91 27.73
C THR A 359 30.18 6.85 27.93
N GLY A 360 29.93 5.62 27.50
CA GLY A 360 30.85 4.50 27.61
C GLY A 360 30.15 3.16 27.62
N GLU A 361 30.94 2.09 27.53
CA GLU A 361 30.47 0.70 27.58
C GLU A 361 30.57 0.17 29.02
N GLU A 362 29.49 -0.44 29.52
CA GLU A 362 29.38 -0.98 30.88
C GLU A 362 28.92 -2.46 30.83
N PRO A 363 29.47 -3.35 31.68
CA PRO A 363 28.99 -4.73 31.78
C PRO A 363 27.56 -4.77 32.32
N VAL A 364 26.73 -5.67 31.77
CA VAL A 364 25.35 -5.85 32.28
C VAL A 364 25.27 -6.78 33.47
N GLU A 365 26.29 -7.62 33.70
CA GLU A 365 26.28 -8.68 34.70
C GLU A 365 25.95 -8.18 36.11
N GLY A 366 24.92 -8.76 36.72
CA GLY A 366 24.49 -8.41 38.08
C GLY A 366 23.78 -7.05 38.18
N THR A 367 23.50 -6.38 37.06
CA THR A 367 22.77 -5.11 37.03
C THR A 367 21.28 -5.31 36.76
N ALA A 368 20.49 -4.25 36.93
CA ALA A 368 19.09 -4.25 36.52
C ALA A 368 18.89 -4.44 34.99
N TYR A 369 19.93 -4.16 34.20
CA TYR A 369 19.94 -4.28 32.73
C TYR A 369 20.46 -5.65 32.25
N ASP A 370 20.69 -6.60 33.17
CA ASP A 370 21.07 -7.97 32.81
C ASP A 370 19.86 -8.76 32.29
N PHE A 371 19.69 -8.76 30.97
CA PHE A 371 18.67 -9.54 30.26
C PHE A 371 19.26 -10.80 29.60
N ARG A 372 20.49 -11.23 29.96
CA ARG A 372 21.10 -12.44 29.35
C ARG A 372 20.28 -13.70 29.60
N THR A 373 19.50 -13.72 30.68
CA THR A 373 18.49 -14.73 30.96
C THR A 373 17.09 -14.11 30.96
N ALA A 374 16.07 -14.93 30.67
CA ALA A 374 14.69 -14.46 30.60
C ALA A 374 14.22 -13.86 31.92
N ARG A 375 13.77 -12.60 31.88
CA ARG A 375 13.23 -11.90 33.05
C ARG A 375 12.17 -10.86 32.62
N PRO A 376 11.23 -10.50 33.50
CA PRO A 376 10.32 -9.40 33.25
C PRO A 376 11.08 -8.09 33.00
N ILE A 377 10.58 -7.27 32.08
CA ILE A 377 11.06 -5.90 31.88
C ILE A 377 10.84 -5.07 33.16
N GLY A 378 9.71 -5.29 33.85
CA GLY A 378 9.35 -4.59 35.07
C GLY A 378 9.08 -3.09 34.84
N GLU A 379 9.02 -2.32 35.92
CA GLU A 379 8.79 -0.86 35.89
C GLU A 379 10.00 -0.05 35.38
N GLN A 380 11.07 -0.73 34.99
CA GLN A 380 12.29 -0.08 34.55
C GLN A 380 12.05 0.68 33.24
N HIS A 381 12.58 1.91 33.19
CA HIS A 381 12.66 2.69 31.97
C HIS A 381 13.92 2.25 31.24
N VAL A 382 13.75 1.51 30.15
CA VAL A 382 14.85 1.04 29.31
C VAL A 382 14.84 1.90 28.05
N ASP A 383 15.94 2.63 27.82
CA ASP A 383 16.25 3.30 26.57
C ASP A 383 17.75 3.14 26.33
N THR A 384 18.16 1.90 26.07
CA THR A 384 19.56 1.47 26.21
C THR A 384 20.01 0.68 24.99
N ALA A 385 21.19 1.05 24.45
CA ALA A 385 21.88 0.26 23.45
C ALA A 385 22.70 -0.86 24.10
N TYR A 386 22.59 -2.07 23.57
CA TYR A 386 23.34 -3.25 24.01
C TYR A 386 24.34 -3.70 22.96
N THR A 387 25.47 -4.24 23.40
CA THR A 387 26.55 -4.77 22.53
C THR A 387 27.24 -5.98 23.18
N GLY A 388 28.27 -6.52 22.51
CA GLY A 388 28.88 -7.78 22.91
C GLY A 388 27.88 -8.94 22.81
N LEU A 389 27.12 -8.96 21.72
CA LEU A 389 26.07 -9.93 21.44
C LEU A 389 26.65 -11.34 21.31
N ASP A 390 26.10 -12.32 22.06
CA ASP A 390 26.46 -13.72 21.89
C ASP A 390 25.82 -14.24 20.61
N ARG A 391 26.65 -14.87 19.76
CA ARG A 391 26.25 -15.38 18.45
C ARG A 391 26.43 -16.88 18.40
N ASP A 392 25.53 -17.56 17.71
CA ASP A 392 25.63 -18.97 17.39
C ASP A 392 26.75 -19.24 16.35
N PRO A 393 27.07 -20.51 16.03
CA PRO A 393 28.08 -20.83 15.03
C PRO A 393 27.78 -20.32 13.61
N ALA A 394 26.50 -20.05 13.29
CA ALA A 394 26.11 -19.43 12.01
C ALA A 394 26.27 -17.90 12.04
N GLY A 395 26.68 -17.33 13.18
CA GLY A 395 26.88 -15.91 13.38
C GLY A 395 25.60 -15.18 13.75
N HIS A 396 24.49 -15.86 14.05
CA HIS A 396 23.23 -15.22 14.41
C HIS A 396 23.14 -14.96 15.91
N CYS A 397 22.52 -13.84 16.31
CA CYS A 397 22.10 -13.59 17.69
C CYS A 397 20.57 -13.57 17.75
N VAL A 398 19.97 -14.07 18.82
CA VAL A 398 18.51 -14.09 19.01
C VAL A 398 18.14 -13.33 20.27
N VAL A 399 17.42 -12.22 20.09
CA VAL A 399 16.75 -11.51 21.18
C VAL A 399 15.33 -12.05 21.29
N ARG A 400 14.84 -12.33 22.48
CA ARG A 400 13.51 -12.91 22.69
C ARG A 400 12.62 -11.99 23.49
N LEU A 401 11.41 -11.77 23.01
CA LEU A 401 10.32 -11.18 23.78
C LEU A 401 9.23 -12.24 23.96
N ALA A 402 8.90 -12.57 25.20
CA ALA A 402 7.94 -13.61 25.51
C ALA A 402 6.79 -13.09 26.36
N HIS A 403 5.59 -13.63 26.13
CA HIS A 403 4.49 -13.45 27.04
C HIS A 403 4.77 -14.22 28.35
N PRO A 404 4.38 -13.70 29.53
CA PRO A 404 4.67 -14.34 30.83
C PRO A 404 4.08 -15.76 30.97
N SER A 405 3.06 -16.11 30.18
CA SER A 405 2.52 -17.48 30.14
C SER A 405 3.45 -18.49 29.46
N GLY A 406 4.48 -18.05 28.74
CA GLY A 406 5.33 -18.89 27.89
C GLY A 406 4.66 -19.43 26.62
N SER A 407 3.36 -19.19 26.43
CA SER A 407 2.59 -19.76 25.31
C SER A 407 2.78 -19.04 23.98
N ARG A 408 3.39 -17.85 23.99
CA ARG A 408 3.68 -17.05 22.79
C ARG A 408 4.88 -16.14 23.04
N GLY A 409 5.58 -15.83 21.97
CA GLY A 409 6.75 -14.96 21.98
C GLY A 409 7.25 -14.71 20.56
N ILE A 410 8.28 -13.89 20.46
CA ILE A 410 8.90 -13.46 19.22
C ILE A 410 10.41 -13.52 19.40
N ASP A 411 11.08 -14.21 18.49
CA ASP A 411 12.52 -14.22 18.35
C ASP A 411 12.93 -13.17 17.30
N VAL A 412 13.68 -12.15 17.72
CA VAL A 412 14.34 -11.19 16.85
C VAL A 412 15.70 -11.74 16.46
N ARG A 413 15.82 -12.23 15.23
CA ARG A 413 17.02 -12.85 14.69
C ARG A 413 17.91 -11.78 14.06
N LEU A 414 19.12 -11.61 14.58
CA LEU A 414 20.12 -10.66 14.10
C LEU A 414 21.09 -11.41 13.18
N ILE A 415 20.89 -11.26 11.86
CA ILE A 415 21.50 -12.14 10.86
C ILE A 415 22.80 -11.53 10.30
N GLU A 416 22.74 -10.34 9.70
CA GLU A 416 23.88 -9.72 9.01
C GLU A 416 23.96 -8.22 9.27
N GLY A 417 25.17 -7.67 9.41
CA GLY A 417 25.39 -6.21 9.48
C GLY A 417 24.95 -5.54 10.80
N ILE A 418 24.64 -6.33 11.84
CA ILE A 418 24.14 -5.82 13.13
C ILE A 418 25.23 -5.96 14.20
N ARG A 419 25.46 -4.92 14.99
CA ARG A 419 26.44 -4.92 16.09
C ARG A 419 25.85 -4.44 17.42
N TYR A 420 24.73 -3.74 17.36
CA TYR A 420 24.05 -3.16 18.52
C TYR A 420 22.56 -3.47 18.45
N VAL A 421 21.92 -3.49 19.62
CA VAL A 421 20.45 -3.55 19.76
C VAL A 421 20.03 -2.44 20.69
N GLN A 422 19.21 -1.48 20.22
CA GLN A 422 18.53 -0.55 21.11
C GLN A 422 17.31 -1.27 21.69
N VAL A 423 17.13 -1.20 23.00
CA VAL A 423 15.87 -1.57 23.65
C VAL A 423 15.25 -0.31 24.23
N TYR A 424 14.05 0.01 23.78
CA TYR A 424 13.30 1.17 24.24
C TYR A 424 11.87 0.79 24.68
N THR A 425 11.54 1.02 25.94
CA THR A 425 10.23 0.66 26.53
C THR A 425 9.12 1.68 26.26
N GLY A 426 9.38 2.74 25.48
CA GLY A 426 8.34 3.67 25.06
C GLY A 426 7.94 4.71 26.12
N ASP A 427 8.70 4.88 27.21
CA ASP A 427 8.30 5.70 28.36
C ASP A 427 8.15 7.19 28.01
N THR A 428 8.97 7.66 27.07
CA THR A 428 9.04 9.07 26.66
C THR A 428 8.21 9.38 25.41
N LEU A 429 7.40 8.43 24.92
CA LEU A 429 6.54 8.66 23.76
C LEU A 429 5.61 9.85 23.98
N SER A 430 5.46 10.66 22.93
CA SER A 430 4.60 11.85 22.93
C SER A 430 3.13 11.52 23.16
N GLU A 431 2.67 10.34 22.71
CA GLU A 431 1.31 9.87 22.94
C GLU A 431 1.23 9.08 24.27
N PRO A 432 0.61 9.60 25.33
CA PRO A 432 0.58 8.92 26.63
C PRO A 432 -0.08 7.54 26.55
N GLY A 433 -1.10 7.37 25.70
CA GLY A 433 -1.79 6.10 25.47
C GLY A 433 -0.97 5.05 24.72
N ARG A 434 0.20 5.39 24.17
CA ARG A 434 1.12 4.45 23.51
C ARG A 434 2.31 4.05 24.38
N ARG A 435 2.55 4.77 25.49
CA ARG A 435 3.68 4.49 26.37
C ARG A 435 3.62 3.06 26.87
N ARG A 436 4.74 2.35 26.77
CA ARG A 436 4.90 0.99 27.31
C ARG A 436 3.93 -0.07 26.77
N ARG A 437 3.20 0.18 25.66
CA ARG A 437 2.33 -0.83 25.03
C ARG A 437 3.09 -1.84 24.17
N GLY A 438 4.26 -1.45 23.70
CA GLY A 438 5.21 -2.28 22.99
C GLY A 438 6.62 -1.86 23.34
N VAL A 439 7.58 -2.75 23.11
CA VAL A 439 9.00 -2.49 23.32
C VAL A 439 9.68 -2.39 21.96
N ALA A 440 10.39 -1.30 21.70
CA ALA A 440 11.23 -1.23 20.53
C ALA A 440 12.47 -2.10 20.77
N ILE A 441 12.71 -3.02 19.84
CA ILE A 441 13.95 -3.80 19.79
C ILE A 441 14.55 -3.48 18.43
N GLU A 442 15.51 -2.56 18.40
CA GLU A 442 16.04 -1.98 17.17
C GLU A 442 17.39 -2.58 16.85
N PRO A 443 17.51 -3.45 15.84
CA PRO A 443 18.81 -3.86 15.35
C PRO A 443 19.51 -2.65 14.74
N MET A 444 20.80 -2.48 15.02
CA MET A 444 21.62 -1.37 14.52
C MET A 444 23.02 -1.84 14.12
N SER A 445 23.56 -1.28 13.04
CA SER A 445 24.92 -1.56 12.56
C SER A 445 25.99 -0.87 13.41
N CYS A 446 25.65 0.28 13.99
CA CYS A 446 26.53 1.12 14.80
C CYS A 446 25.72 1.76 15.94
N PRO A 447 26.37 2.27 17.01
CA PRO A 447 25.67 2.92 18.11
C PRO A 447 25.30 4.36 17.72
N ALA A 448 24.61 5.03 18.65
CA ALA A 448 24.47 6.48 18.60
C ALA A 448 25.84 7.17 18.49
N ASP A 449 25.86 8.30 17.82
CA ASP A 449 27.02 9.17 17.62
C ASP A 449 28.20 8.55 16.85
N ALA A 450 27.96 7.46 16.11
CA ALA A 450 28.98 6.79 15.30
C ALA A 450 29.65 7.72 14.27
N PHE A 451 28.93 8.71 13.74
CA PHE A 451 29.47 9.68 12.77
C PHE A 451 30.57 10.57 13.38
N ARG A 452 30.50 10.86 14.69
CA ARG A 452 31.52 11.65 15.41
C ARG A 452 32.59 10.75 16.02
N SER A 453 32.18 9.67 16.65
CA SER A 453 33.08 8.77 17.39
C SER A 453 33.86 7.83 16.48
N GLY A 454 33.37 7.55 15.27
CA GLY A 454 33.88 6.50 14.38
C GLY A 454 33.56 5.08 14.85
N THR A 455 32.90 4.91 16.00
CA THR A 455 32.62 3.61 16.59
C THR A 455 31.71 2.80 15.69
N ALA A 456 32.23 1.68 15.16
CA ALA A 456 31.52 0.77 14.26
C ALA A 456 30.86 1.46 13.04
N LEU A 457 31.34 2.65 12.66
CA LEU A 457 30.87 3.37 11.48
C LEU A 457 31.29 2.61 10.23
N THR A 458 30.34 2.33 9.34
CA THR A 458 30.64 1.77 8.02
C THR A 458 31.05 2.90 7.09
N VAL A 459 32.10 2.68 6.29
CA VAL A 459 32.46 3.58 5.19
C VAL A 459 32.18 2.84 3.89
N LEU A 460 31.26 3.37 3.08
CA LEU A 460 30.94 2.84 1.77
C LEU A 460 31.83 3.51 0.72
N GLU A 461 32.79 2.78 0.17
CA GLU A 461 33.55 3.21 -1.00
C GLU A 461 32.63 3.39 -2.22
N PRO A 462 33.01 4.17 -3.25
CA PRO A 462 32.25 4.27 -4.50
C PRO A 462 31.93 2.88 -5.09
N GLY A 463 30.65 2.62 -5.35
CA GLY A 463 30.15 1.31 -5.81
C GLY A 463 30.09 0.22 -4.73
N GLY A 464 30.56 0.50 -3.52
CA GLY A 464 30.49 -0.40 -2.37
C GLY A 464 29.08 -0.50 -1.80
N SER A 465 28.74 -1.70 -1.31
CA SER A 465 27.43 -1.99 -0.71
C SER A 465 27.56 -2.55 0.71
N HIS A 466 26.55 -2.30 1.53
CA HIS A 466 26.38 -2.92 2.85
C HIS A 466 25.01 -3.58 2.94
N VAL A 467 24.99 -4.80 3.48
CA VAL A 467 23.77 -5.57 3.76
C VAL A 467 23.50 -5.57 5.25
N PHE A 468 22.25 -5.29 5.61
CA PHE A 468 21.74 -5.33 6.96
C PHE A 468 20.50 -6.23 6.97
N ARG A 469 20.59 -7.38 7.65
CA ARG A 469 19.55 -8.43 7.62
C ARG A 469 19.15 -8.85 9.01
N TRP A 470 17.86 -8.88 9.27
CA TRP A 470 17.26 -9.34 10.53
C TRP A 470 15.87 -9.91 10.30
N GLY A 471 15.30 -10.61 11.28
CA GLY A 471 13.95 -11.15 11.15
C GLY A 471 13.20 -11.29 12.46
N LEU A 472 11.88 -11.50 12.36
CA LEU A 472 10.94 -11.75 13.43
C LEU A 472 10.35 -13.15 13.26
N ALA A 473 10.72 -14.05 14.16
CA ALA A 473 10.24 -15.43 14.19
C ALA A 473 9.22 -15.60 15.34
N PRO A 474 7.92 -15.76 15.03
CA PRO A 474 6.89 -16.03 16.04
C PRO A 474 7.08 -17.44 16.64
N TRP A 475 6.86 -17.59 17.94
CA TRP A 475 6.83 -18.91 18.58
C TRP A 475 5.57 -19.66 18.21
N GLY A 476 5.57 -20.99 18.29
CA GLY A 476 4.39 -21.84 18.13
C GLY A 476 4.11 -22.28 16.68
N SER A 477 3.37 -23.39 16.54
CA SER A 477 2.78 -23.84 15.28
C SER A 477 1.43 -23.18 15.08
N TRP A 478 1.20 -22.61 13.90
CA TRP A 478 0.03 -21.80 13.55
C TRP A 478 -0.75 -22.41 12.41
#